data_AF-A0A1M6GLV6-F1
#
_entry.id   AF-A0A1M6GLV6-F1
#
_cell.length_a   1.000
_cell.length_b   1.000
_cell.length_c   1.000
_cell.angle_alpha   90.00
_cell.angle_beta   90.00
_cell.angle_gamma   90.00
#
_symmetry.space_group_name_H-M   'P 1'
#
loop_
_entity.id
_entity.type
_entity.pdbx_description
1 polymer ?
#
loop_
_entity_poly.entity_id
_entity_poly.type
_entity_poly.pdbx_seq_one_letter_code
_entity_poly.pdbx_strand_id
1 'polypeptide(L)' 'MNDNKNTRNKFKEEVASQLGINWKPGDNGTLSARDAGRIGGEMVRRMIKAYQEKMQ' A
#
# COMPACT_ATOMS: atom_id res chain seq x y z
N MET A 1 3.11 -4.72 20.16
CA MET A 1 4.01 -3.73 19.51
C MET A 1 4.46 -4.14 18.10
N ASN A 2 3.99 -5.24 17.50
CA ASN A 2 4.32 -5.64 16.11
C ASN A 2 3.12 -5.62 15.14
N ASP A 3 1.92 -5.33 15.62
CA ASP A 3 0.67 -5.45 14.85
C ASP A 3 0.57 -4.43 13.71
N ASN A 4 1.16 -3.25 13.91
CA ASN A 4 1.19 -2.19 12.89
C ASN A 4 1.97 -2.57 11.62
N LYS A 5 3.02 -3.40 11.73
CA LYS A 5 3.74 -3.89 10.54
C LYS A 5 2.88 -4.85 9.74
N ASN A 6 2.17 -5.76 10.40
CA ASN A 6 1.29 -6.71 9.72
C ASN A 6 0.11 -6.01 9.03
N THR A 7 -0.56 -5.08 9.70
CA THR A 7 -1.68 -4.35 9.09
C THR A 7 -1.24 -3.51 7.90
N ARG A 8 -0.09 -2.82 7.98
CA ARG A 8 0.45 -2.06 6.85
C ARG A 8 0.93 -2.94 5.71
N ASN A 9 1.46 -4.14 5.99
CA ASN A 9 1.89 -5.06 4.94
C ASN A 9 0.69 -5.62 4.17
N LYS A 10 -0.38 -6.04 4.87
CA LYS A 10 -1.63 -6.47 4.21
C LYS A 10 -2.20 -5.39 3.31
N PHE A 11 -2.23 -4.14 3.80
CA PHE A 11 -2.74 -3.03 2.98
C PHE A 11 -1.89 -2.76 1.73
N LYS A 12 -0.57 -2.89 1.84
CA LYS A 12 0.34 -2.80 0.68
C LYS A 12 0.11 -3.94 -0.31
N GLU A 13 -0.06 -5.17 0.18
CA GLU A 13 -0.37 -6.36 -0.65
C GLU A 13 -1.66 -6.16 -1.43
N GLU A 14 -2.72 -5.68 -0.78
CA GLU A 14 -4.00 -5.39 -1.42
C GLU A 14 -3.87 -4.33 -2.52
N VAL A 15 -3.21 -3.21 -2.22
CA VAL A 15 -2.99 -2.13 -3.20
C VAL A 15 -2.13 -2.62 -4.37
N ALA A 16 -1.05 -3.33 -4.08
CA ALA A 16 -0.16 -3.87 -5.11
C ALA A 16 -0.88 -4.86 -6.02
N SER A 17 -1.67 -5.78 -5.44
CA SER A 17 -2.50 -6.73 -6.17
C SER A 17 -3.47 -6.04 -7.11
N GLN A 18 -4.14 -4.98 -6.65
CA GLN A 18 -5.06 -4.20 -7.49
C GLN A 18 -4.36 -3.44 -8.62
N LEU A 19 -3.11 -3.04 -8.42
CA LEU A 19 -2.29 -2.39 -9.45
C LEU A 19 -1.62 -3.41 -10.39
N GLY A 20 -1.81 -4.71 -10.18
CA GLY A 20 -1.13 -5.77 -10.93
C GLY A 20 0.38 -5.83 -10.67
N ILE A 21 0.84 -5.27 -9.55
CA ILE A 21 2.25 -5.21 -9.18
C ILE A 21 2.54 -6.36 -8.23
N ASN A 22 3.51 -7.20 -8.60
CA ASN A 22 3.98 -8.29 -7.74
C ASN A 22 4.80 -7.71 -6.58
N TRP A 23 4.18 -7.54 -5.42
CA TRP A 23 4.84 -7.06 -4.21
C TRP A 23 5.20 -8.23 -3.29
N LYS A 24 6.48 -8.35 -2.93
CA LYS A 24 6.97 -9.36 -1.99
C LYS A 24 7.60 -8.69 -0.77
N PRO A 25 7.14 -8.99 0.46
CA PRO A 25 7.73 -8.43 1.65
C PRO A 25 9.19 -8.89 1.79
N GLY A 26 10.12 -7.93 1.87
CA GLY A 26 11.55 -8.17 2.04
C GLY A 26 12.36 -8.14 0.75
N ASP A 27 11.73 -8.20 -0.42
CA ASP A 27 12.40 -8.25 -1.73
C ASP A 27 12.19 -6.95 -2.52
N ASN A 28 12.49 -5.82 -1.89
CA ASN A 28 12.31 -4.49 -2.48
C ASN A 28 13.42 -4.13 -3.49
N GLY A 29 14.39 -5.03 -3.73
CA GLY A 29 15.47 -4.82 -4.70
C GLY A 29 15.02 -4.92 -6.15
N THR A 30 13.95 -5.69 -6.43
CA THR A 30 13.41 -5.90 -7.78
C THR A 30 12.21 -5.00 -8.09
N LEU A 31 11.67 -4.30 -7.10
CA LEU A 31 10.53 -3.40 -7.29
C LEU A 31 11.03 -2.08 -7.89
N SER A 32 10.52 -1.71 -9.06
CA SER A 32 10.91 -0.43 -9.66
C SER A 32 10.47 0.74 -8.78
N ALA A 33 11.27 1.82 -8.72
CA ALA A 33 10.90 3.02 -7.97
C ALA A 33 9.55 3.60 -8.41
N ARG A 34 9.21 3.42 -9.70
CA ARG A 34 7.91 3.78 -10.27
C ARG A 34 6.76 2.98 -9.65
N ASP A 35 6.93 1.67 -9.50
CA ASP A 35 5.90 0.80 -8.94
C ASP A 35 5.76 0.98 -7.43
N ALA A 36 6.87 1.15 -6.71
CA ALA A 36 6.85 1.54 -5.31
C ALA A 36 6.11 2.87 -5.11
N GLY A 37 6.35 3.86 -5.98
CA GLY A 37 5.66 5.14 -5.99
C GLY A 37 4.15 5.00 -6.25
N ARG A 38 3.76 4.17 -7.22
CA ARG A 38 2.34 3.88 -7.53
C ARG A 38 1.61 3.27 -6.33
N ILE A 39 2.20 2.25 -5.69
CA ILE A 39 1.64 1.63 -4.48
C ILE A 39 1.51 2.66 -3.35
N GLY A 40 2.57 3.43 -3.10
CA GLY A 40 2.60 4.48 -2.08
C GLY A 40 1.52 5.55 -2.27
N GLY A 41 1.40 6.08 -3.48
CA GLY A 41 0.41 7.11 -3.82
C GLY A 41 -1.03 6.61 -3.73
N GLU A 42 -1.28 5.38 -4.16
CA GLU A 42 -2.62 4.79 -4.10
C GLU A 42 -3.06 4.49 -2.66
N MET A 43 -2.14 4.06 -1.79
CA MET A 43 -2.40 3.96 -0.36
C MET A 43 -2.86 5.29 0.25
N VAL A 44 -2.15 6.39 -0.04
CA VAL A 44 -2.49 7.72 0.48
C VAL A 44 -3.85 8.19 -0.04
N ARG A 45 -4.14 7.98 -1.33
CA ARG A 45 -5.45 8.31 -1.90
C ARG A 45 -6.60 7.62 -1.15
N ARG A 46 -6.45 6.32 -0.85
CA ARG A 46 -7.46 5.55 -0.09
C ARG A 46 -7.61 6.03 1.35
N MET A 47 -6.50 6.37 2.00
CA MET A 47 -6.53 6.92 3.36
C MET A 47 -7.29 8.25 3.40
N ILE A 48 -7.05 9.12 2.43
CA ILE A 48 -7.78 10.41 2.32
C ILE A 48 -9.27 10.15 2.05
N LYS A 49 -9.62 9.26 1.12
CA LYS A 49 -11.01 8.92 0.81
C LYS A 49 -11.75 8.38 2.05
N ALA A 50 -11.16 7.42 2.75
CA ALA A 50 -11.74 6.84 3.96
C ALA A 50 -11.87 7.87 5.10
N TYR A 51 -10.97 8.85 5.16
CA TYR A 51 -11.07 9.95 6.11
C TYR A 51 -12.21 10.91 5.74
N GLN A 52 -12.34 11.28 4.47
CA GLN A 52 -13.43 12.12 3.97
C GLN A 52 -14.80 11.47 4.21
N GLU A 53 -14.93 10.16 3.97
CA GLU A 53 -16.17 9.39 4.22
C GLU A 53 -16.54 9.34 5.71
N LYS A 54 -15.57 9.41 6.62
CA LYS A 54 -15.82 9.44 8.08
C LYS A 54 -16.17 10.83 8.61
N MET A 55 -15.93 11.88 7.83
CA MET A 55 -16.25 13.27 8.18
C MET A 55 -17.63 13.70 7.69
N GLN A 56 -18.29 12.87 6.87
CA GLN A 56 -19.68 13.05 6.43
C GLN A 56 -20.63 12.44 7.46
#